data_AF-A0A1Q8E7E3-F1
#
_entry.id   AF-A0A1Q8E7E3-F1
#
_cell.length_a   1.000
_cell.length_b   1.000
_cell.length_c   1.000
_cell.angle_alpha   90.00
_cell.angle_beta   90.00
_cell.angle_gamma   90.00
#
_symmetry.space_group_name_H-M   'P 1'
#
loop_
_entity.id
_entity.type
_entity.pdbx_description
1 polymer ?
#
loop_
_entity_poly.entity_id
_entity_poly.type
_entity_poly.pdbx_seq_one_letter_code
_entity_poly.pdbx_strand_id
1 'polypeptide(L)'
;MKEESTKEWANGVASGDIKEPEICVPKKDLKIKKVDSLNKDKVLAGVKFAVSNAAGTVNTTVTTDANGEAIVSDLEFGNYTVTELEAPAGYVLDSEPKAVALDDTAPAIVTYQVENVGTGSVKVTKVDADNKSKLLPGVVFALKQGDTEVAQATTGADGVALFENVPYGDYTLVEVSTVAGYVLSGETRNVKITEVGQVVDLSTFENRQIKGSVTVTKVDAADEFKVLPGVVFVLKQGDKVIAEAKTDSRGTATFKNILHGTYTLAEKSTIDGYVLSDETREVTISEDGQVVDLGKFANKKKPTPTPPSSSTPSSSSSTEPSSSTSTSLPPTSGTTPPPGGNVPAKPKVFLPRTGETASVWMGVMGLALVVLAGFVYRVKKEK
;
A
#
# COMPACT_ATOMS: atom_id res chain seq x y z
N MET A 1 40.92 -40.05 -63.04
CA MET A 1 40.33 -40.63 -64.28
C MET A 1 41.08 -40.06 -65.49
N LYS A 2 40.94 -40.64 -66.69
CA LYS A 2 41.42 -40.03 -67.94
C LYS A 2 40.39 -39.04 -68.50
N GLU A 3 40.82 -38.07 -69.29
CA GLU A 3 39.94 -37.05 -69.90
C GLU A 3 38.91 -37.62 -70.90
N GLU A 4 39.14 -38.82 -71.42
CA GLU A 4 38.18 -39.55 -72.27
C GLU A 4 36.91 -39.92 -71.48
N SER A 5 37.09 -40.36 -70.23
CA SER A 5 36.01 -40.82 -69.35
C SER A 5 35.05 -39.71 -68.92
N THR A 6 35.45 -38.44 -68.96
CA THR A 6 34.55 -37.30 -68.67
C THR A 6 33.78 -36.84 -69.90
N LYS A 7 34.29 -37.06 -71.12
CA LYS A 7 33.57 -36.79 -72.37
C LYS A 7 32.44 -37.78 -72.64
N GLU A 8 32.67 -39.07 -72.38
CA GLU A 8 31.62 -40.10 -72.51
C GLU A 8 30.46 -39.84 -71.52
N TRP A 9 30.79 -39.50 -70.27
CA TRP A 9 29.80 -39.09 -69.26
C TRP A 9 29.02 -37.84 -69.68
N ALA A 10 29.70 -36.77 -70.11
CA ALA A 10 29.04 -35.53 -70.53
C ALA A 10 28.15 -35.73 -71.77
N ASN A 11 28.56 -36.55 -72.74
CA ASN A 11 27.74 -36.89 -73.90
C ASN A 11 26.49 -37.69 -73.51
N GLY A 12 26.61 -38.67 -72.60
CA GLY A 12 25.49 -39.48 -72.16
C GLY A 12 24.44 -38.71 -71.32
N VAL A 13 24.87 -37.70 -70.57
CA VAL A 13 23.95 -36.74 -69.93
C VAL A 13 23.28 -35.85 -70.97
N ALA A 14 24.02 -35.39 -71.99
CA ALA A 14 23.48 -34.54 -73.06
C ALA A 14 22.55 -35.27 -74.05
N SER A 15 22.69 -36.59 -74.23
CA SER A 15 21.79 -37.41 -75.05
C SER A 15 20.53 -37.87 -74.30
N GLY A 16 20.56 -37.82 -72.96
CA GLY A 16 19.51 -38.37 -72.09
C GLY A 16 19.62 -39.87 -71.82
N ASP A 17 20.66 -40.54 -72.34
CA ASP A 17 20.94 -41.96 -72.05
C ASP A 17 21.36 -42.17 -70.58
N ILE A 18 21.99 -41.16 -69.97
CA ILE A 18 22.27 -41.10 -68.54
C ILE A 18 21.32 -40.05 -67.94
N LYS A 19 20.31 -40.51 -67.21
CA LYS A 19 19.59 -39.62 -66.29
C LYS A 19 20.55 -39.15 -65.20
N GLU A 20 20.61 -37.84 -64.97
CA GLU A 20 21.23 -37.29 -63.77
C GLU A 20 20.60 -37.95 -62.53
N PRO A 21 21.39 -38.46 -61.57
CA PRO A 21 20.84 -39.25 -60.48
C PRO A 21 19.91 -38.38 -59.63
N GLU A 22 18.65 -38.79 -59.51
CA GLU A 22 17.66 -38.13 -58.67
C GLU A 22 18.20 -38.02 -57.24
N ILE A 23 18.57 -36.80 -56.83
CA ILE A 23 19.14 -36.55 -55.51
C ILE A 23 18.02 -36.76 -54.50
N CYS A 24 18.03 -37.94 -53.87
CA CYS A 24 17.12 -38.29 -52.80
C CYS A 24 17.46 -37.46 -51.55
N VAL A 25 16.99 -36.22 -51.52
CA VAL A 25 17.03 -35.36 -50.33
C VAL A 25 16.10 -36.01 -49.29
N PRO A 26 16.63 -36.48 -48.16
CA PRO A 26 15.81 -37.19 -47.20
C PRO A 26 14.94 -36.20 -46.42
N LYS A 27 13.72 -36.63 -46.10
CA LYS A 27 12.68 -35.79 -45.51
C LYS A 27 12.06 -36.43 -44.26
N LYS A 28 11.45 -35.59 -43.43
CA LYS A 28 10.65 -35.97 -42.25
C LYS A 28 9.43 -35.05 -42.16
N ASP A 29 8.44 -35.46 -41.37
CA ASP A 29 7.32 -34.60 -40.99
C ASP A 29 7.54 -34.03 -39.58
N LEU A 30 7.21 -32.76 -39.37
CA LEU A 30 7.17 -32.13 -38.06
C LEU A 30 5.73 -32.05 -37.55
N LYS A 31 5.39 -32.85 -36.54
CA LYS A 31 4.17 -32.71 -35.76
C LYS A 31 4.40 -31.79 -34.56
N ILE A 32 3.65 -30.71 -34.47
CA ILE A 32 3.51 -29.91 -33.23
C ILE A 32 2.34 -30.48 -32.44
N LYS A 33 2.53 -30.82 -31.17
CA LYS A 33 1.44 -31.19 -30.23
C LYS A 33 1.30 -30.12 -29.14
N LYS A 34 0.13 -29.51 -29.05
CA LYS A 34 -0.17 -28.42 -28.13
C LYS A 34 -0.94 -28.89 -26.92
N VAL A 35 -0.44 -28.58 -25.73
CA VAL A 35 -1.06 -28.97 -24.45
C VAL A 35 -1.06 -27.82 -23.43
N ASP A 36 -1.84 -28.01 -22.37
CA ASP A 36 -1.80 -27.25 -21.12
C ASP A 36 -0.55 -27.62 -20.28
N SER A 37 0.07 -26.64 -19.61
CA SER A 37 1.32 -26.87 -18.87
C SER A 37 1.19 -27.62 -17.53
N LEU A 38 0.00 -27.62 -16.91
CA LEU A 38 -0.28 -28.41 -15.70
C LEU A 38 -0.90 -29.76 -16.05
N ASN A 39 -1.76 -29.82 -17.07
CA ASN A 39 -2.41 -31.06 -17.52
C ASN A 39 -2.04 -31.39 -18.97
N LYS A 40 -0.99 -32.21 -19.14
CA LYS A 40 -0.43 -32.55 -20.46
C LYS A 40 -1.32 -33.49 -21.31
N ASP A 41 -2.39 -34.02 -20.73
CA ASP A 41 -3.44 -34.74 -21.46
C ASP A 41 -4.53 -33.78 -22.00
N LYS A 42 -4.62 -32.55 -21.48
CA LYS A 42 -5.49 -31.49 -22.00
C LYS A 42 -4.84 -30.82 -23.21
N VAL A 43 -5.15 -31.36 -24.39
CA VAL A 43 -4.74 -30.83 -25.71
C VAL A 43 -5.45 -29.52 -26.06
N LEU A 44 -4.81 -28.64 -26.84
CA LEU A 44 -5.32 -27.31 -27.18
C LEU A 44 -5.46 -27.11 -28.69
N ALA A 45 -6.70 -26.94 -29.14
CA ALA A 45 -7.08 -26.71 -30.54
C ALA A 45 -7.03 -25.22 -30.94
N GLY A 46 -6.93 -24.95 -32.24
CA GLY A 46 -7.03 -23.60 -32.82
C GLY A 46 -5.80 -22.72 -32.67
N VAL A 47 -4.68 -23.27 -32.19
CA VAL A 47 -3.46 -22.52 -31.85
C VAL A 47 -2.57 -22.37 -33.08
N LYS A 48 -2.15 -21.13 -33.40
CA LYS A 48 -1.38 -20.84 -34.62
C LYS A 48 0.12 -20.82 -34.36
N PHE A 49 0.86 -21.44 -35.27
CA PHE A 49 2.32 -21.48 -35.27
C PHE A 49 2.90 -21.03 -36.59
N ALA A 50 3.89 -20.14 -36.55
CA ALA A 50 4.85 -20.00 -37.63
C ALA A 50 5.89 -21.12 -37.54
N VAL A 51 6.20 -21.76 -38.67
CA VAL A 51 7.30 -22.71 -38.82
C VAL A 51 8.18 -22.24 -39.95
N SER A 52 9.46 -21.97 -39.65
CA SER A 52 10.42 -21.45 -40.62
C SER A 52 11.81 -22.09 -40.50
N ASN A 53 12.65 -21.93 -41.52
CA ASN A 53 14.07 -22.29 -41.45
C ASN A 53 14.96 -21.08 -41.79
N ALA A 54 16.24 -21.14 -41.40
CA ALA A 54 17.18 -20.01 -41.56
C ALA A 54 17.48 -19.65 -43.04
N ALA A 55 17.17 -20.54 -43.99
CA ALA A 55 17.30 -20.29 -45.42
C ALA A 55 16.09 -19.55 -46.02
N GLY A 56 14.97 -19.47 -45.30
CA GLY A 56 13.70 -18.92 -45.81
C GLY A 56 12.94 -19.85 -46.77
N THR A 57 13.52 -20.99 -47.17
CA THR A 57 12.89 -22.02 -48.01
C THR A 57 11.59 -22.54 -47.40
N VAL A 58 11.54 -22.62 -46.06
CA VAL A 58 10.33 -22.90 -45.30
C VAL A 58 9.97 -21.67 -44.49
N ASN A 59 8.74 -21.20 -44.68
CA ASN A 59 8.10 -20.13 -43.92
C ASN A 59 6.58 -20.31 -44.08
N THR A 60 5.97 -21.10 -43.19
CA THR A 60 4.54 -21.47 -43.25
C THR A 60 3.84 -21.18 -41.93
N THR A 61 2.50 -21.12 -41.96
CA THR A 61 1.66 -21.04 -40.76
C THR A 61 0.76 -22.26 -40.69
N VAL A 62 0.76 -22.95 -39.55
CA VAL A 62 -0.14 -24.07 -39.26
C VAL A 62 -1.00 -23.78 -38.03
N THR A 63 -2.14 -24.44 -37.91
CA THR A 63 -3.08 -24.30 -36.79
C THR A 63 -3.37 -25.67 -36.21
N THR A 64 -3.44 -25.80 -34.88
CA THR A 64 -3.75 -27.10 -34.24
C THR A 64 -5.20 -27.52 -34.43
N ASP A 65 -5.39 -28.82 -34.67
CA ASP A 65 -6.69 -29.46 -34.86
C ASP A 65 -7.42 -29.72 -33.52
N ALA A 66 -8.55 -30.44 -33.58
CA ALA A 66 -9.32 -30.82 -32.40
C ALA A 66 -8.58 -31.74 -31.41
N ASN A 67 -7.50 -32.40 -31.85
CA ASN A 67 -6.61 -33.23 -31.02
C ASN A 67 -5.41 -32.42 -30.48
N GLY A 68 -5.36 -31.11 -30.76
CA GLY A 68 -4.24 -30.23 -30.45
C GLY A 68 -3.00 -30.49 -31.28
N GLU A 69 -3.12 -31.15 -32.43
CA GLU A 69 -1.99 -31.48 -33.31
C GLU A 69 -1.98 -30.60 -34.57
N ALA A 70 -0.79 -30.20 -35.01
CA ALA A 70 -0.55 -29.59 -36.32
C ALA A 70 0.63 -30.30 -36.99
N ILE A 71 0.62 -30.45 -38.31
CA ILE A 71 1.70 -31.14 -39.04
C ILE A 71 2.21 -30.24 -40.17
N VAL A 72 3.54 -30.16 -40.29
CA VAL A 72 4.26 -29.65 -41.47
C VAL A 72 5.01 -30.83 -42.08
N SER A 73 4.53 -31.31 -43.22
CA SER A 73 5.09 -32.48 -43.91
C SER A 73 6.22 -32.12 -44.87
N ASP A 74 6.91 -33.15 -45.37
CA ASP A 74 7.83 -33.05 -46.52
C ASP A 74 9.07 -32.16 -46.27
N LEU A 75 9.46 -31.97 -45.01
CA LEU A 75 10.57 -31.11 -44.60
C LEU A 75 11.92 -31.81 -44.79
N GLU A 76 12.86 -31.11 -45.44
CA GLU A 76 14.25 -31.54 -45.60
C GLU A 76 14.99 -31.51 -44.24
N PHE A 77 16.08 -32.29 -44.13
CA PHE A 77 16.90 -32.29 -42.91
C PHE A 77 17.51 -30.91 -42.64
N GLY A 78 17.48 -30.47 -41.38
CA GLY A 78 17.96 -29.15 -40.97
C GLY A 78 17.34 -28.65 -39.67
N ASN A 79 17.62 -27.39 -39.35
CA ASN A 79 17.10 -26.70 -38.17
C ASN A 79 15.91 -25.80 -38.55
N TYR A 80 14.82 -25.97 -37.80
CA TYR A 80 13.57 -25.23 -37.94
C TYR A 80 13.27 -24.45 -36.66
N THR A 81 12.53 -23.38 -36.80
CA THR A 81 12.04 -22.53 -35.71
C THR A 81 10.53 -22.60 -35.67
N VAL A 82 9.97 -22.99 -34.52
CA VAL A 82 8.54 -23.01 -34.23
C VAL A 82 8.22 -21.85 -33.29
N THR A 83 7.34 -20.93 -33.70
CA THR A 83 6.95 -19.76 -32.89
C THR A 83 5.43 -19.71 -32.77
N GLU A 84 4.88 -19.62 -31.55
CA GLU A 84 3.45 -19.40 -31.36
C GLU A 84 3.07 -17.98 -31.77
N LEU A 85 1.98 -17.84 -32.52
CA LEU A 85 1.47 -16.55 -33.03
C LEU A 85 0.23 -16.08 -32.26
N GLU A 86 -0.65 -17.01 -31.92
CA GLU A 86 -1.92 -16.76 -31.24
C GLU A 86 -2.20 -17.90 -30.27
N ALA A 87 -2.32 -17.58 -28.98
CA ALA A 87 -2.74 -18.51 -27.94
C ALA A 87 -4.27 -18.61 -27.85
N PRO A 88 -4.82 -19.76 -27.41
CA PRO A 88 -6.25 -19.92 -27.23
C PRO A 88 -6.76 -19.13 -26.01
N ALA A 89 -8.05 -18.81 -25.97
CA ALA A 89 -8.65 -18.03 -24.90
C ALA A 89 -8.41 -18.65 -23.52
N GLY A 90 -7.96 -17.84 -22.56
CA GLY A 90 -7.60 -18.31 -21.22
C GLY A 90 -6.22 -18.98 -21.12
N TYR A 91 -5.32 -18.73 -22.07
CA TYR A 91 -3.91 -19.11 -22.02
C TYR A 91 -2.98 -17.91 -22.30
N VAL A 92 -1.79 -17.95 -21.72
CA VAL A 92 -0.68 -17.04 -22.05
C VAL A 92 -0.10 -17.43 -23.41
N LEU A 93 0.27 -16.43 -24.22
CA LEU A 93 1.02 -16.59 -25.48
C LEU A 93 2.51 -16.79 -25.20
N ASP A 94 3.07 -17.88 -25.71
CA ASP A 94 4.50 -18.16 -25.63
C ASP A 94 5.19 -17.83 -26.96
N SER A 95 5.50 -16.55 -27.14
CA SER A 95 6.16 -16.03 -28.34
C SER A 95 7.67 -16.28 -28.38
N GLU A 96 8.23 -17.14 -27.51
CA GLU A 96 9.66 -17.49 -27.57
C GLU A 96 9.90 -18.46 -28.75
N PRO A 97 10.75 -18.12 -29.75
CA PRO A 97 10.98 -18.98 -30.91
C PRO A 97 11.77 -20.23 -30.54
N LYS A 98 11.23 -21.42 -30.82
CA LYS A 98 11.78 -22.69 -30.33
C LYS A 98 12.40 -23.50 -31.46
N ALA A 99 13.65 -23.93 -31.26
CA ALA A 99 14.40 -24.68 -32.27
C ALA A 99 14.04 -26.18 -32.27
N VAL A 100 13.87 -26.75 -33.47
CA VAL A 100 13.64 -28.18 -33.70
C VAL A 100 14.58 -28.65 -34.82
N ALA A 101 15.30 -29.73 -34.61
CA ALA A 101 16.17 -30.34 -35.62
C ALA A 101 15.49 -31.57 -36.27
N LEU A 102 15.66 -31.73 -37.58
CA LEU A 102 15.28 -32.92 -38.34
C LEU A 102 16.56 -33.52 -38.96
N ASP A 103 16.88 -34.77 -38.64
CA ASP A 103 18.10 -35.46 -39.07
C ASP A 103 17.86 -36.94 -39.42
N ASP A 104 18.94 -37.69 -39.71
CA ASP A 104 18.87 -39.11 -40.06
C ASP A 104 18.43 -39.99 -38.89
N THR A 105 18.84 -39.66 -37.66
CA THR A 105 18.47 -40.38 -36.42
C THR A 105 17.01 -40.17 -36.01
N ALA A 106 16.40 -39.05 -36.40
CA ALA A 106 15.05 -38.68 -36.05
C ALA A 106 13.98 -39.65 -36.61
N PRO A 107 12.86 -39.91 -35.91
CA PRO A 107 11.75 -40.69 -36.45
C PRO A 107 11.12 -40.01 -37.68
N ALA A 108 10.43 -40.79 -38.54
CA ALA A 108 9.81 -40.27 -39.76
C ALA A 108 8.81 -39.11 -39.52
N ILE A 109 8.15 -39.11 -38.35
CA ILE A 109 7.38 -37.97 -37.82
C ILE A 109 8.02 -37.55 -36.50
N VAL A 110 8.64 -36.38 -36.48
CA VAL A 110 9.17 -35.76 -35.25
C VAL A 110 8.04 -35.07 -34.52
N THR A 111 7.78 -35.46 -33.28
CA THR A 111 6.74 -34.82 -32.46
C THR A 111 7.36 -33.83 -31.47
N TYR A 112 7.00 -32.56 -31.61
CA TYR A 112 7.44 -31.47 -30.75
C TYR A 112 6.28 -30.99 -29.87
N GLN A 113 6.40 -31.12 -28.55
CA GLN A 113 5.37 -30.71 -27.60
C GLN A 113 5.54 -29.25 -27.16
N VAL A 114 4.47 -28.46 -27.23
CA VAL A 114 4.43 -27.05 -26.81
C VAL A 114 3.35 -26.86 -25.74
N GLU A 115 3.74 -26.32 -24.59
CA GLU A 115 2.91 -26.20 -23.38
C GLU A 115 2.58 -24.72 -23.14
N ASN A 116 1.31 -24.37 -22.87
CA ASN A 116 0.96 -23.00 -22.46
C ASN A 116 0.45 -22.99 -21.02
N VAL A 117 0.81 -21.92 -20.33
CA VAL A 117 0.30 -21.59 -19.00
C VAL A 117 -1.13 -21.07 -19.15
N GLY A 118 -2.10 -21.71 -18.50
CA GLY A 118 -3.48 -21.21 -18.46
C GLY A 118 -3.61 -19.98 -17.57
N THR A 119 -4.72 -19.27 -17.69
CA THR A 119 -5.05 -18.09 -16.89
C THR A 119 -6.42 -18.20 -16.22
N GLY A 120 -6.56 -17.55 -15.06
CA GLY A 120 -7.80 -17.38 -14.32
C GLY A 120 -7.97 -15.93 -13.86
N SER A 121 -8.77 -15.73 -12.82
CA SER A 121 -9.00 -14.42 -12.20
C SER A 121 -9.08 -14.53 -10.68
N VAL A 122 -8.81 -13.41 -10.01
CA VAL A 122 -8.88 -13.28 -8.54
C VAL A 122 -9.74 -12.07 -8.21
N LYS A 123 -10.73 -12.24 -7.33
CA LYS A 123 -11.65 -11.17 -6.94
C LYS A 123 -11.64 -11.03 -5.41
N VAL A 124 -11.65 -9.79 -4.92
CA VAL A 124 -11.78 -9.48 -3.48
C VAL A 124 -12.65 -8.24 -3.29
N THR A 125 -13.55 -8.27 -2.31
CA THR A 125 -14.44 -7.14 -1.98
C THR A 125 -13.94 -6.45 -0.71
N LYS A 126 -13.59 -5.16 -0.81
CA LYS A 126 -13.06 -4.38 0.31
C LYS A 126 -14.18 -3.72 1.11
N VAL A 127 -14.19 -3.96 2.42
CA VAL A 127 -15.22 -3.46 3.35
C VAL A 127 -14.64 -2.81 4.60
N ASP A 128 -15.46 -2.00 5.25
CA ASP A 128 -15.25 -1.52 6.61
C ASP A 128 -15.43 -2.66 7.63
N ALA A 129 -14.54 -2.74 8.62
CA ALA A 129 -14.55 -3.81 9.62
C ALA A 129 -15.72 -3.71 10.63
N ASP A 130 -16.21 -2.50 10.93
CA ASP A 130 -17.37 -2.30 11.81
C ASP A 130 -18.71 -2.36 11.04
N ASN A 131 -18.69 -2.09 9.73
CA ASN A 131 -19.88 -2.11 8.87
C ASN A 131 -19.61 -2.76 7.50
N LYS A 132 -19.87 -4.07 7.39
CA LYS A 132 -19.60 -4.84 6.14
C LYS A 132 -20.36 -4.35 4.91
N SER A 133 -21.47 -3.61 5.09
CA SER A 133 -22.23 -3.00 3.99
C SER A 133 -21.60 -1.71 3.46
N LYS A 134 -20.56 -1.17 4.13
CA LYS A 134 -19.78 -0.03 3.65
C LYS A 134 -18.58 -0.54 2.84
N LEU A 135 -18.77 -0.51 1.54
CA LEU A 135 -17.77 -0.82 0.51
C LEU A 135 -16.68 0.26 0.50
N LEU A 136 -15.42 -0.13 0.26
CA LEU A 136 -14.26 0.77 0.26
C LEU A 136 -13.62 0.86 -1.15
N PRO A 137 -14.04 1.82 -2.00
CA PRO A 137 -13.41 2.09 -3.30
C PRO A 137 -12.02 2.72 -3.13
N GLY A 138 -11.15 2.60 -4.14
CA GLY A 138 -9.84 3.26 -4.17
C GLY A 138 -8.74 2.64 -3.30
N VAL A 139 -8.94 1.42 -2.81
CA VAL A 139 -7.94 0.63 -2.07
C VAL A 139 -7.13 -0.23 -3.05
N VAL A 140 -5.81 -0.29 -2.89
CA VAL A 140 -4.92 -1.02 -3.80
C VAL A 140 -4.49 -2.34 -3.20
N PHE A 141 -4.70 -3.43 -3.94
CA PHE A 141 -4.16 -4.76 -3.65
C PHE A 141 -3.05 -5.12 -4.64
N ALA A 142 -2.15 -5.99 -4.20
CA ALA A 142 -1.18 -6.68 -5.04
C ALA A 142 -1.33 -8.21 -4.92
N LEU A 143 -1.07 -8.91 -6.03
CA LEU A 143 -0.68 -10.31 -6.02
C LEU A 143 0.84 -10.40 -6.06
N LYS A 144 1.41 -11.26 -5.20
CA LYS A 144 2.85 -11.49 -5.09
C LYS A 144 3.23 -12.96 -5.27
N GLN A 145 4.38 -13.21 -5.86
CA GLN A 145 5.05 -14.52 -5.90
C GLN A 145 6.34 -14.43 -5.09
N GLY A 146 6.31 -14.97 -3.87
CA GLY A 146 7.31 -14.62 -2.85
C GLY A 146 7.21 -13.13 -2.52
N ASP A 147 8.35 -12.44 -2.46
CA ASP A 147 8.39 -10.99 -2.24
C ASP A 147 8.05 -10.15 -3.49
N THR A 148 8.16 -10.77 -4.68
CA THR A 148 7.96 -10.09 -5.98
C THR A 148 6.49 -9.81 -6.24
N GLU A 149 6.16 -8.54 -6.45
CA GLU A 149 4.86 -8.12 -6.96
C GLU A 149 4.73 -8.41 -8.45
N VAL A 150 3.62 -9.04 -8.84
CA VAL A 150 3.38 -9.49 -10.23
C VAL A 150 2.14 -8.89 -10.87
N ALA A 151 1.19 -8.39 -10.06
CA ALA A 151 0.03 -7.63 -10.53
C ALA A 151 -0.52 -6.74 -9.40
N GLN A 152 -1.16 -5.63 -9.76
CA GLN A 152 -2.00 -4.82 -8.86
C GLN A 152 -3.44 -4.72 -9.37
N ALA A 153 -4.39 -4.53 -8.45
CA ALA A 153 -5.76 -4.15 -8.76
C ALA A 153 -6.27 -3.16 -7.69
N THR A 154 -7.00 -2.14 -8.14
CA THR A 154 -7.63 -1.13 -7.25
C THR A 154 -9.12 -1.42 -7.13
N THR A 155 -9.71 -1.20 -5.96
CA THR A 155 -11.13 -1.44 -5.72
C THR A 155 -12.02 -0.43 -6.44
N GLY A 156 -13.00 -0.93 -7.20
CA GLY A 156 -14.00 -0.14 -7.91
C GLY A 156 -15.01 0.53 -6.98
N ALA A 157 -16.00 1.23 -7.57
CA ALA A 157 -17.08 1.90 -6.82
C ALA A 157 -17.98 0.93 -6.02
N ASP A 158 -17.96 -0.35 -6.40
CA ASP A 158 -18.56 -1.51 -5.72
C ASP A 158 -17.65 -2.13 -4.64
N GLY A 159 -16.49 -1.51 -4.37
CA GLY A 159 -15.47 -2.03 -3.46
C GLY A 159 -14.72 -3.26 -3.99
N VAL A 160 -14.94 -3.70 -5.23
CA VAL A 160 -14.33 -4.91 -5.78
C VAL A 160 -13.00 -4.60 -6.46
N ALA A 161 -11.93 -5.29 -6.07
CA ALA A 161 -10.72 -5.41 -6.87
C ALA A 161 -10.76 -6.73 -7.64
N LEU A 162 -10.50 -6.68 -8.94
CA LEU A 162 -10.46 -7.81 -9.85
C LEU A 162 -9.09 -7.86 -10.54
N PHE A 163 -8.43 -9.01 -10.45
CA PHE A 163 -7.25 -9.35 -11.24
C PHE A 163 -7.69 -10.29 -12.36
N GLU A 164 -7.52 -9.89 -13.61
CA GLU A 164 -7.84 -10.70 -14.79
C GLU A 164 -6.59 -11.33 -15.40
N ASN A 165 -6.76 -12.45 -16.11
CA ASN A 165 -5.69 -13.15 -16.83
C ASN A 165 -4.48 -13.56 -15.95
N VAL A 166 -4.72 -13.83 -14.66
CA VAL A 166 -3.70 -14.28 -13.71
C VAL A 166 -3.21 -15.67 -14.13
N PRO A 167 -1.92 -15.89 -14.46
CA PRO A 167 -1.44 -17.19 -14.90
C PRO A 167 -1.55 -18.28 -13.82
N TYR A 168 -1.42 -19.54 -14.20
CA TYR A 168 -1.25 -20.65 -13.25
C TYR A 168 -0.11 -20.40 -12.27
N GLY A 169 -0.32 -20.75 -11.00
CA GLY A 169 0.67 -20.61 -9.95
C GLY A 169 0.07 -20.39 -8.57
N ASP A 170 0.97 -20.29 -7.58
CA ASP A 170 0.67 -19.86 -6.23
C ASP A 170 1.05 -18.38 -6.05
N TYR A 171 0.17 -17.63 -5.37
CA TYR A 171 0.30 -16.20 -5.13
C TYR A 171 -0.14 -15.85 -3.70
N THR A 172 0.29 -14.69 -3.23
CA THR A 172 -0.20 -14.06 -2.00
C THR A 172 -0.85 -12.73 -2.34
N LEU A 173 -2.13 -12.56 -1.99
CA LEU A 173 -2.80 -11.26 -1.98
C LEU A 173 -2.34 -10.46 -0.75
N VAL A 174 -1.97 -9.20 -0.95
CA VAL A 174 -1.69 -8.22 0.12
C VAL A 174 -2.35 -6.87 -0.18
N GLU A 175 -2.79 -6.14 0.85
CA GLU A 175 -3.15 -4.73 0.70
C GLU A 175 -1.87 -3.87 0.61
N VAL A 176 -1.79 -2.96 -0.35
CA VAL A 176 -0.60 -2.13 -0.61
C VAL A 176 -0.81 -0.70 -0.11
N SER A 177 -1.99 -0.15 -0.34
CA SER A 177 -2.37 1.17 0.16
C SER A 177 -3.88 1.24 0.37
N THR A 178 -4.29 2.06 1.35
CA THR A 178 -5.69 2.18 1.75
C THR A 178 -6.18 3.63 1.71
N VAL A 179 -7.50 3.81 1.78
CA VAL A 179 -8.15 5.12 1.75
C VAL A 179 -8.07 5.85 3.10
N ALA A 180 -8.16 7.19 3.03
CA ALA A 180 -8.09 8.06 4.20
C ALA A 180 -9.10 7.65 5.31
N GLY A 181 -8.63 7.66 6.55
CA GLY A 181 -9.42 7.28 7.72
C GLY A 181 -9.47 5.79 8.05
N TYR A 182 -8.74 4.96 7.30
CA TYR A 182 -8.61 3.52 7.55
C TYR A 182 -7.17 3.11 7.87
N VAL A 183 -7.05 2.07 8.68
CA VAL A 183 -5.76 1.41 8.94
C VAL A 183 -5.48 0.43 7.80
N LEU A 184 -4.28 0.53 7.20
CA LEU A 184 -3.79 -0.44 6.21
C LEU A 184 -3.68 -1.82 6.86
N SER A 185 -4.28 -2.85 6.26
CA SER A 185 -4.22 -4.20 6.80
C SER A 185 -2.87 -4.86 6.53
N GLY A 186 -2.33 -5.53 7.55
CA GLY A 186 -1.22 -6.48 7.39
C GLY A 186 -1.68 -7.91 7.08
N GLU A 187 -2.98 -8.12 6.83
CA GLU A 187 -3.53 -9.41 6.45
C GLU A 187 -3.04 -9.83 5.05
N THR A 188 -2.68 -11.10 4.91
CA THR A 188 -2.31 -11.72 3.63
C THR A 188 -3.20 -12.93 3.36
N ARG A 189 -3.49 -13.21 2.08
CA ARG A 189 -4.33 -14.36 1.68
C ARG A 189 -3.67 -15.16 0.57
N ASN A 190 -3.57 -16.47 0.74
CA ASN A 190 -3.05 -17.37 -0.28
C ASN A 190 -4.06 -17.51 -1.44
N VAL A 191 -3.53 -17.56 -2.65
CA VAL A 191 -4.27 -17.70 -3.92
C VAL A 191 -3.58 -18.77 -4.75
N LYS A 192 -4.35 -19.65 -5.38
CA LYS A 192 -3.83 -20.68 -6.30
C LYS A 192 -4.69 -20.70 -7.56
N ILE A 193 -4.06 -20.51 -8.71
CA ILE A 193 -4.69 -20.71 -10.03
C ILE A 193 -4.13 -22.01 -10.64
N THR A 194 -5.03 -22.94 -10.97
CA THR A 194 -4.71 -24.27 -11.53
C THR A 194 -5.60 -24.67 -12.70
N GLU A 195 -6.68 -23.94 -12.98
CA GLU A 195 -7.62 -24.24 -14.07
C GLU A 195 -7.92 -22.99 -14.92
N VAL A 196 -8.08 -23.18 -16.23
CA VAL A 196 -8.43 -22.08 -17.15
C VAL A 196 -9.79 -21.49 -16.82
N GLY A 197 -9.87 -20.16 -16.71
CA GLY A 197 -11.10 -19.45 -16.39
C GLY A 197 -11.52 -19.59 -14.93
N GLN A 198 -10.69 -20.20 -14.07
CA GLN A 198 -10.94 -20.29 -12.63
C GLN A 198 -11.11 -18.90 -12.02
N VAL A 199 -12.22 -18.69 -11.29
CA VAL A 199 -12.48 -17.45 -10.55
C VAL A 199 -12.24 -17.71 -9.06
N VAL A 200 -11.14 -17.18 -8.51
CA VAL A 200 -10.86 -17.23 -7.07
C VAL A 200 -11.52 -16.03 -6.39
N ASP A 201 -12.72 -16.24 -5.87
CA ASP A 201 -13.40 -15.25 -5.02
C ASP A 201 -12.89 -15.36 -3.57
N LEU A 202 -12.15 -14.35 -3.13
CA LEU A 202 -11.60 -14.26 -1.78
C LEU A 202 -12.59 -13.62 -0.78
N SER A 203 -13.82 -13.33 -1.21
CA SER A 203 -14.89 -12.71 -0.41
C SER A 203 -14.48 -11.35 0.18
N THR A 204 -14.85 -11.05 1.43
CA THR A 204 -14.65 -9.74 2.07
C THR A 204 -13.27 -9.60 2.73
N PHE A 205 -12.60 -8.48 2.49
CA PHE A 205 -11.31 -8.12 3.11
C PHE A 205 -11.45 -6.76 3.81
N GLU A 206 -11.09 -6.68 5.09
CA GLU A 206 -11.66 -5.71 6.03
C GLU A 206 -10.65 -4.69 6.55
N ASN A 207 -10.99 -3.40 6.63
CA ASN A 207 -10.15 -2.42 7.33
C ASN A 207 -10.90 -1.77 8.49
N ARG A 208 -10.18 -1.63 9.60
CA ARG A 208 -10.62 -0.87 10.76
C ARG A 208 -10.54 0.62 10.45
N GLN A 209 -11.55 1.39 10.86
CA GLN A 209 -11.43 2.84 10.87
C GLN A 209 -10.37 3.27 11.90
N ILE A 210 -9.57 4.28 11.58
CA ILE A 210 -8.63 4.90 12.52
C ILE A 210 -9.43 5.49 13.69
N LYS A 211 -9.12 5.05 14.91
CA LYS A 211 -9.77 5.50 16.15
C LYS A 211 -8.74 5.83 17.23
N GLY A 212 -9.01 6.87 18.01
CA GLY A 212 -8.21 7.29 19.15
C GLY A 212 -9.03 7.60 20.40
N SER A 213 -8.41 8.32 21.32
CA SER A 213 -8.99 8.76 22.58
C SER A 213 -8.47 10.13 22.98
N VAL A 214 -9.28 10.87 23.74
CA VAL A 214 -8.94 12.21 24.24
C VAL A 214 -9.11 12.22 25.75
N THR A 215 -8.14 12.78 26.48
CA THR A 215 -8.25 13.04 27.92
C THR A 215 -8.18 14.53 28.23
N VAL A 216 -8.85 14.92 29.31
CA VAL A 216 -8.71 16.25 29.92
C VAL A 216 -8.90 16.11 31.43
N THR A 217 -8.06 16.79 32.21
CA THR A 217 -8.16 16.78 33.68
C THR A 217 -8.65 18.13 34.19
N LYS A 218 -9.78 18.10 34.90
CA LYS A 218 -10.47 19.28 35.39
C LYS A 218 -9.95 19.70 36.76
N VAL A 219 -9.58 20.97 36.90
CA VAL A 219 -9.03 21.54 38.15
C VAL A 219 -9.70 22.87 38.54
N ASP A 220 -9.48 23.27 39.79
CA ASP A 220 -9.74 24.61 40.32
C ASP A 220 -8.72 25.61 39.74
N ALA A 221 -9.17 26.81 39.33
CA ALA A 221 -8.29 27.83 38.77
C ALA A 221 -7.40 28.55 39.81
N ALA A 222 -7.68 28.38 41.10
CA ALA A 222 -6.84 28.90 42.19
C ALA A 222 -5.97 27.80 42.86
N ASP A 223 -6.22 26.54 42.55
CA ASP A 223 -5.50 25.38 43.10
C ASP A 223 -5.47 24.27 42.04
N GLU A 224 -4.39 24.23 41.27
CA GLU A 224 -4.24 23.28 40.17
C GLU A 224 -3.93 21.83 40.60
N PHE A 225 -3.89 21.55 41.91
CA PHE A 225 -3.86 20.19 42.48
C PHE A 225 -5.27 19.74 42.92
N LYS A 226 -6.18 20.68 43.19
CA LYS A 226 -7.58 20.39 43.46
C LYS A 226 -8.34 20.04 42.17
N VAL A 227 -8.40 18.74 41.90
CA VAL A 227 -9.20 18.15 40.82
C VAL A 227 -10.71 18.32 41.06
N LEU A 228 -11.50 18.39 39.98
CA LEU A 228 -12.96 18.60 40.02
C LEU A 228 -13.71 17.43 39.36
N PRO A 229 -14.08 16.38 40.14
CA PRO A 229 -14.98 15.33 39.71
C PRO A 229 -16.39 15.83 39.33
N GLY A 230 -17.07 15.12 38.44
CA GLY A 230 -18.47 15.33 38.11
C GLY A 230 -18.81 16.43 37.09
N VAL A 231 -17.82 17.15 36.56
CA VAL A 231 -17.96 18.09 35.44
C VAL A 231 -18.19 17.32 34.14
N VAL A 232 -18.98 17.85 33.20
CA VAL A 232 -19.26 17.23 31.90
C VAL A 232 -18.65 18.05 30.77
N PHE A 233 -17.85 17.38 29.92
CA PHE A 233 -17.33 17.90 28.67
C PHE A 233 -18.04 17.28 27.45
N VAL A 234 -18.00 18.00 26.34
CA VAL A 234 -18.36 17.49 25.00
C VAL A 234 -17.18 17.61 24.05
N LEU A 235 -17.03 16.62 23.16
CA LEU A 235 -16.33 16.79 21.90
C LEU A 235 -17.34 17.10 20.80
N LYS A 236 -17.11 18.18 20.06
CA LYS A 236 -17.92 18.61 18.92
C LYS A 236 -17.15 18.54 17.61
N GLN A 237 -17.87 18.45 16.50
CA GLN A 237 -17.36 18.66 15.15
C GLN A 237 -18.31 19.62 14.43
N GLY A 238 -17.88 20.88 14.26
CA GLY A 238 -18.82 21.99 14.08
C GLY A 238 -19.77 22.07 15.28
N ASP A 239 -21.06 22.33 15.05
CA ASP A 239 -22.08 22.35 16.11
C ASP A 239 -22.46 20.96 16.66
N LYS A 240 -22.15 19.90 15.91
CA LYS A 240 -22.57 18.53 16.25
C LYS A 240 -21.75 17.98 17.42
N VAL A 241 -22.40 17.66 18.53
CA VAL A 241 -21.80 16.84 19.60
C VAL A 241 -21.56 15.43 19.08
N ILE A 242 -20.32 14.95 19.23
CA ILE A 242 -19.87 13.62 18.80
C ILE A 242 -19.82 12.65 19.99
N ALA A 243 -19.37 13.14 21.15
CA ALA A 243 -19.32 12.37 22.39
C ALA A 243 -19.40 13.29 23.61
N GLU A 244 -19.84 12.76 24.75
CA GLU A 244 -19.82 13.43 26.05
C GLU A 244 -19.03 12.59 27.06
N ALA A 245 -18.29 13.24 27.95
CA ALA A 245 -17.55 12.57 29.02
C ALA A 245 -17.65 13.35 30.32
N LYS A 246 -17.86 12.63 31.43
CA LYS A 246 -17.92 13.19 32.79
C LYS A 246 -16.60 12.93 33.51
N THR A 247 -16.12 13.89 34.29
CA THR A 247 -14.85 13.76 35.01
C THR A 247 -14.98 12.77 36.17
N ASP A 248 -14.01 11.86 36.27
CA ASP A 248 -13.94 10.82 37.29
C ASP A 248 -13.53 11.36 38.68
N SER A 249 -13.32 10.48 39.65
CA SER A 249 -12.86 10.84 41.01
C SER A 249 -11.47 11.49 41.07
N ARG A 250 -10.69 11.44 39.97
CA ARG A 250 -9.41 12.13 39.79
C ARG A 250 -9.55 13.40 38.94
N GLY A 251 -10.77 13.80 38.61
CA GLY A 251 -11.08 14.93 37.74
C GLY A 251 -10.81 14.68 36.26
N THR A 252 -10.47 13.47 35.83
CA THR A 252 -10.17 13.17 34.42
C THR A 252 -11.44 12.76 33.67
N ALA A 253 -11.75 13.43 32.58
CA ALA A 253 -12.70 12.96 31.57
C ALA A 253 -11.94 12.24 30.45
N THR A 254 -12.47 11.11 29.97
CA THR A 254 -11.88 10.33 28.88
C THR A 254 -12.93 10.03 27.81
N PHE A 255 -12.66 10.45 26.58
CA PHE A 255 -13.40 10.06 25.38
C PHE A 255 -12.67 8.89 24.73
N LYS A 256 -13.35 7.79 24.42
CA LYS A 256 -12.76 6.56 23.84
C LYS A 256 -13.37 6.23 22.49
N ASN A 257 -12.59 5.56 21.64
CA ASN A 257 -12.99 5.06 20.32
C ASN A 257 -13.55 6.15 19.40
N ILE A 258 -13.06 7.39 19.57
CA ILE A 258 -13.42 8.51 18.71
C ILE A 258 -12.69 8.33 17.38
N LEU A 259 -13.38 8.53 16.26
CA LEU A 259 -12.77 8.42 14.93
C LEU A 259 -11.64 9.45 14.74
N HIS A 260 -10.79 9.22 13.74
CA HIS A 260 -9.91 10.26 13.22
C HIS A 260 -10.68 11.52 12.78
N GLY A 261 -10.02 12.67 12.85
CA GLY A 261 -10.56 13.98 12.53
C GLY A 261 -10.21 15.03 13.57
N THR A 262 -10.56 16.28 13.28
CA THR A 262 -10.44 17.42 14.20
C THR A 262 -11.78 17.68 14.89
N TYR A 263 -11.69 18.00 16.19
CA TYR A 263 -12.79 18.21 17.12
C TYR A 263 -12.53 19.40 18.03
N THR A 264 -13.60 19.96 18.59
CA THR A 264 -13.54 21.02 19.61
C THR A 264 -14.04 20.46 20.94
N LEU A 265 -13.19 20.46 21.97
CA LEU A 265 -13.57 20.25 23.36
C LEU A 265 -14.24 21.51 23.91
N ALA A 266 -15.37 21.36 24.61
CA ALA A 266 -16.00 22.42 25.41
C ALA A 266 -16.58 21.85 26.72
N GLU A 267 -16.60 22.65 27.79
CA GLU A 267 -17.36 22.30 29.01
C GLU A 267 -18.87 22.44 28.72
N LYS A 268 -19.65 21.41 29.03
CA LYS A 268 -21.12 21.40 28.84
C LYS A 268 -21.86 21.77 30.12
N SER A 269 -21.41 21.26 31.26
CA SER A 269 -21.95 21.62 32.56
C SER A 269 -20.90 21.43 33.65
N THR A 270 -20.87 22.37 34.60
CA THR A 270 -19.93 22.37 35.72
C THR A 270 -20.61 22.04 37.04
N ILE A 271 -19.83 21.85 38.11
CA ILE A 271 -20.33 21.53 39.46
C ILE A 271 -20.61 22.79 40.30
N ASP A 272 -21.38 22.63 41.36
CA ASP A 272 -21.72 23.74 42.26
C ASP A 272 -20.49 24.41 42.89
N GLY A 273 -20.63 25.71 43.14
CA GLY A 273 -19.53 26.58 43.56
C GLY A 273 -18.60 27.04 42.44
N TYR A 274 -18.74 26.57 41.20
CA TYR A 274 -17.91 26.99 40.05
C TYR A 274 -18.71 27.71 38.95
N VAL A 275 -18.00 28.54 38.17
CA VAL A 275 -18.52 29.15 36.94
C VAL A 275 -18.22 28.22 35.78
N LEU A 276 -19.19 28.03 34.87
CA LEU A 276 -19.01 27.28 33.62
C LEU A 276 -18.03 28.02 32.71
N SER A 277 -17.05 27.32 32.15
CA SER A 277 -16.08 27.92 31.23
C SER A 277 -16.61 28.00 29.80
N ASP A 278 -16.34 29.11 29.14
CA ASP A 278 -16.49 29.32 27.70
C ASP A 278 -15.22 28.94 26.91
N GLU A 279 -14.14 28.57 27.60
CA GLU A 279 -12.91 28.07 26.99
C GLU A 279 -13.17 26.81 26.15
N THR A 280 -12.64 26.81 24.93
CA THR A 280 -12.63 25.65 24.04
C THR A 280 -11.21 25.25 23.67
N ARG A 281 -11.00 23.98 23.34
CA ARG A 281 -9.69 23.47 22.86
C ARG A 281 -9.89 22.60 21.63
N GLU A 282 -9.10 22.85 20.59
CA GLU A 282 -9.06 21.96 19.43
C GLU A 282 -8.24 20.70 19.74
N VAL A 283 -8.65 19.58 19.14
CA VAL A 283 -7.97 18.29 19.25
C VAL A 283 -8.11 17.53 17.95
N THR A 284 -7.00 16.97 17.44
CA THR A 284 -7.00 16.15 16.23
C THR A 284 -6.57 14.73 16.57
N ILE A 285 -7.34 13.76 16.10
CA ILE A 285 -6.96 12.35 16.06
C ILE A 285 -6.55 12.04 14.61
N SER A 286 -5.32 11.58 14.42
CA SER A 286 -4.72 11.24 13.12
C SER A 286 -4.24 9.79 13.04
N GLU A 287 -3.95 9.16 14.17
CA GLU A 287 -3.34 7.82 14.25
C GLU A 287 -4.21 6.83 15.01
N ASP A 288 -4.05 5.53 14.73
CA ASP A 288 -4.85 4.47 15.33
C ASP A 288 -4.31 4.11 16.72
N GLY A 289 -5.21 4.05 17.70
CA GLY A 289 -4.86 3.92 19.12
C GLY A 289 -4.33 5.21 19.77
N GLN A 290 -4.29 6.35 19.05
CA GLN A 290 -3.73 7.60 19.57
C GLN A 290 -4.43 8.05 20.85
N VAL A 291 -3.65 8.50 21.83
CA VAL A 291 -4.13 9.11 23.07
C VAL A 291 -3.68 10.57 23.08
N VAL A 292 -4.63 11.51 23.01
CA VAL A 292 -4.33 12.94 23.08
C VAL A 292 -4.75 13.49 24.43
N ASP A 293 -3.78 13.82 25.28
CA ASP A 293 -4.04 14.50 26.55
C ASP A 293 -4.04 16.02 26.37
N LEU A 294 -5.19 16.64 26.64
CA LEU A 294 -5.36 18.09 26.64
C LEU A 294 -4.98 18.72 27.98
N GLY A 295 -4.50 17.93 28.95
CA GLY A 295 -3.92 18.39 30.21
C GLY A 295 -4.94 19.03 31.14
N LYS A 296 -4.52 20.06 31.89
CA LYS A 296 -5.37 20.73 32.88
C LYS A 296 -6.32 21.76 32.25
N PHE A 297 -7.60 21.67 32.58
CA PHE A 297 -8.65 22.63 32.20
C PHE A 297 -9.29 23.21 33.48
N ALA A 298 -9.21 24.53 33.67
CA ALA A 298 -9.38 25.16 34.98
C ALA A 298 -10.69 25.97 35.11
N ASN A 299 -11.43 25.85 36.22
CA ASN A 299 -12.61 26.70 36.47
C ASN A 299 -12.43 27.61 37.67
N LYS A 300 -12.91 28.84 37.51
CA LYS A 300 -13.01 29.84 38.57
C LYS A 300 -14.20 29.49 39.47
N LYS A 301 -14.04 29.66 40.78
CA LYS A 301 -15.17 29.60 41.73
C LYS A 301 -16.17 30.71 41.41
N LYS A 302 -17.46 30.49 41.69
CA LYS A 302 -18.45 31.56 41.79
C LYS A 302 -17.95 32.55 42.86
N PRO A 303 -18.09 33.87 42.67
CA PRO A 303 -17.69 34.84 43.68
C PRO A 303 -18.49 34.61 44.96
N THR A 304 -17.80 34.41 46.09
CA THR A 304 -18.46 34.42 47.40
C THR A 304 -19.13 35.78 47.59
N PRO A 305 -20.42 35.86 47.97
CA PRO A 305 -21.05 37.14 48.25
C PRO A 305 -20.31 37.81 49.42
N THR A 306 -19.71 38.97 49.17
CA THR A 306 -19.06 39.76 50.22
C THR A 306 -20.10 40.10 51.28
N PRO A 307 -19.88 39.79 52.58
CA PRO A 307 -20.78 40.25 53.62
C PRO A 307 -20.83 41.78 53.60
N PRO A 308 -22.02 42.40 53.82
CA PRO A 308 -22.14 43.85 53.80
C PRO A 308 -21.20 44.46 54.84
N SER A 309 -20.33 45.38 54.39
CA SER A 309 -19.30 45.96 55.26
C SER A 309 -19.95 46.72 56.42
N SER A 310 -19.80 46.19 57.63
CA SER A 310 -20.38 46.78 58.84
C SER A 310 -19.65 48.09 59.19
N SER A 311 -20.28 49.22 58.88
CA SER A 311 -19.76 50.55 59.20
C SER A 311 -19.87 50.85 60.70
N THR A 312 -18.95 50.31 61.48
CA THR A 312 -18.80 50.66 62.90
C THR A 312 -18.31 52.11 63.01
N PRO A 313 -18.99 52.99 63.77
CA PRO A 313 -18.60 54.39 63.87
C PRO A 313 -17.34 54.57 64.74
N SER A 314 -16.53 55.57 64.43
CA SER A 314 -15.38 55.97 65.24
C SER A 314 -15.81 56.56 66.60
N SER A 315 -15.10 56.17 67.66
CA SER A 315 -15.04 56.91 68.93
C SER A 315 -13.57 57.11 69.34
N SER A 316 -13.31 58.06 70.23
CA SER A 316 -12.01 58.74 70.34
C SER A 316 -11.34 58.62 71.71
N SER A 317 -9.99 58.63 71.72
CA SER A 317 -9.10 58.96 72.87
C SER A 317 -9.13 57.95 74.06
N SER A 318 -8.14 57.84 74.96
CA SER A 318 -7.03 58.76 75.29
C SER A 318 -5.88 58.04 76.06
N THR A 319 -4.69 58.65 76.04
CA THR A 319 -3.61 58.64 77.07
C THR A 319 -2.72 57.40 77.36
N GLU A 320 -1.42 57.74 77.45
CA GLU A 320 -0.23 57.15 78.09
C GLU A 320 -0.36 56.79 79.60
N PRO A 321 0.67 56.24 80.34
CA PRO A 321 2.14 56.26 80.07
C PRO A 321 3.00 55.01 80.40
N SER A 322 4.29 55.07 80.00
CA SER A 322 5.50 54.57 80.72
C SER A 322 5.70 53.05 81.02
N SER A 323 6.92 52.50 81.14
CA SER A 323 8.30 53.00 80.86
C SER A 323 9.37 51.90 80.98
N SER A 324 10.53 52.09 80.33
CA SER A 324 11.85 51.46 80.60
C SER A 324 12.01 49.94 80.30
N THR A 325 13.20 49.38 79.99
CA THR A 325 14.60 49.90 80.10
C THR A 325 15.44 49.55 78.86
N SER A 326 16.50 50.35 78.60
CA SER A 326 17.52 50.16 77.53
C SER A 326 18.47 48.97 77.77
N THR A 327 19.39 48.63 76.86
CA THR A 327 20.83 49.06 76.85
C THR A 327 21.57 48.14 75.83
N SER A 328 22.56 48.51 74.99
CA SER A 328 23.29 49.77 74.70
C SER A 328 23.73 49.85 73.22
N LEU A 329 24.15 51.05 72.80
CA LEU A 329 24.72 51.48 71.50
C LEU A 329 26.29 51.49 71.56
N PRO A 330 27.04 52.18 70.67
CA PRO A 330 27.22 52.11 69.19
C PRO A 330 28.75 51.94 68.88
N PRO A 331 29.47 52.73 68.03
CA PRO A 331 29.25 53.31 66.68
C PRO A 331 30.28 52.71 65.65
N THR A 332 30.59 53.19 64.43
CA THR A 332 30.23 54.28 63.47
C THR A 332 30.50 53.69 62.03
N SER A 333 30.60 54.31 60.85
CA SER A 333 30.42 55.62 60.16
C SER A 333 30.57 55.31 58.64
N GLY A 334 30.09 56.06 57.64
CA GLY A 334 29.30 57.30 57.56
C GLY A 334 29.19 57.75 56.08
N THR A 335 28.62 58.94 55.83
CA THR A 335 28.65 59.68 54.54
C THR A 335 27.77 59.18 53.37
N THR A 336 26.64 59.88 53.18
CA THR A 336 25.89 60.09 51.92
C THR A 336 26.32 61.43 51.27
N PRO A 337 25.75 61.94 50.14
CA PRO A 337 24.99 61.37 49.00
C PRO A 337 25.80 61.64 47.67
N PRO A 338 25.29 61.93 46.43
CA PRO A 338 23.93 62.03 45.86
C PRO A 338 23.76 61.26 44.50
N PRO A 339 23.05 61.71 43.43
CA PRO A 339 21.85 60.95 43.01
C PRO A 339 21.72 60.60 41.50
N GLY A 340 20.82 59.65 41.21
CA GLY A 340 20.04 59.59 39.96
C GLY A 340 20.74 59.06 38.69
N GLY A 341 20.10 58.10 38.01
CA GLY A 341 20.53 57.64 36.69
C GLY A 341 19.65 56.52 36.13
N ASN A 342 18.97 56.78 35.01
CA ASN A 342 18.24 55.75 34.25
C ASN A 342 19.23 54.83 33.52
N VAL A 343 18.96 53.51 33.53
CA VAL A 343 19.62 52.54 32.65
C VAL A 343 18.54 51.62 32.05
N PRO A 344 18.50 51.41 30.71
CA PRO A 344 17.36 50.77 30.05
C PRO A 344 17.47 49.23 30.01
N ALA A 345 16.33 48.58 29.79
CA ALA A 345 16.26 47.13 29.59
C ALA A 345 16.94 46.71 28.28
N LYS A 346 17.67 45.58 28.31
CA LYS A 346 18.12 44.85 27.11
C LYS A 346 17.25 43.60 26.90
N PRO A 347 16.82 43.29 25.67
CA PRO A 347 16.01 42.11 25.39
C PRO A 347 16.82 40.82 25.51
N LYS A 348 16.21 39.76 26.05
CA LYS A 348 16.73 38.39 25.91
C LYS A 348 16.09 37.74 24.69
N VAL A 349 16.84 37.67 23.60
CA VAL A 349 16.52 36.85 22.43
C VAL A 349 16.54 35.36 22.84
N PHE A 350 15.56 34.59 22.40
CA PHE A 350 15.63 33.13 22.39
C PHE A 350 15.82 32.66 20.95
N LEU A 351 16.76 31.73 20.75
CA LEU A 351 17.05 31.14 19.44
C LEU A 351 16.06 29.99 19.17
N PRO A 352 15.53 29.86 17.93
CA PRO A 352 14.77 28.66 17.56
C PRO A 352 15.70 27.43 17.50
N ARG A 353 15.15 26.25 17.75
CA ARG A 353 15.79 24.97 17.39
C ARG A 353 15.10 24.37 16.16
N THR A 354 15.91 23.78 15.30
CA THR A 354 15.55 23.32 13.95
C THR A 354 14.85 21.97 13.94
N GLY A 355 13.89 21.79 13.03
CA GLY A 355 13.13 20.55 12.85
C GLY A 355 12.10 20.63 11.71
N GLU A 356 12.42 21.34 10.64
CA GLU A 356 11.51 21.60 9.53
C GLU A 356 11.64 20.54 8.43
N THR A 357 10.60 19.72 8.24
CA THR A 357 10.42 18.91 7.03
C THR A 357 9.38 19.57 6.13
N ALA A 358 9.85 20.34 5.14
CA ALA A 358 8.99 20.99 4.17
C ALA A 358 8.13 19.96 3.42
N SER A 359 6.84 20.23 3.28
CA SER A 359 5.93 19.42 2.46
C SER A 359 6.22 19.69 0.98
N VAL A 360 7.11 18.89 0.38
CA VAL A 360 7.47 19.01 -1.04
C VAL A 360 6.37 18.39 -1.90
N TRP A 361 5.41 19.23 -2.28
CA TRP A 361 4.38 18.89 -3.27
C TRP A 361 5.01 18.89 -4.67
N MET A 362 5.46 17.72 -5.15
CA MET A 362 6.00 17.55 -6.50
C MET A 362 5.19 16.56 -7.34
N GLY A 363 4.65 17.07 -8.45
CA GLY A 363 4.72 16.42 -9.75
C GLY A 363 4.14 15.01 -9.90
N VAL A 364 2.82 14.92 -10.08
CA VAL A 364 2.26 13.82 -10.90
C VAL A 364 2.67 14.06 -12.35
N MET A 365 3.65 13.31 -12.87
CA MET A 365 3.85 13.09 -14.32
C MET A 365 4.87 11.98 -14.61
N GLY A 366 4.38 10.86 -15.17
CA GLY A 366 5.12 9.99 -16.10
C GLY A 366 6.29 9.14 -15.58
N LEU A 367 6.04 7.83 -15.46
CA LEU A 367 6.45 6.94 -16.55
C LEU A 367 5.49 5.75 -16.70
N ALA A 368 5.13 5.45 -17.94
CA ALA A 368 4.55 4.17 -18.34
C ALA A 368 5.60 3.42 -19.17
N LEU A 369 5.48 2.08 -19.26
CA LEU A 369 6.52 1.15 -19.77
C LEU A 369 7.71 1.08 -18.77
N VAL A 370 8.16 -0.08 -18.30
CA VAL A 370 8.34 -1.37 -19.01
C VAL A 370 7.82 -2.56 -18.18
N VAL A 371 7.02 -3.43 -18.79
CA VAL A 371 6.75 -4.80 -18.31
C VAL A 371 6.97 -5.78 -19.47
N LEU A 372 8.23 -6.03 -19.82
CA LEU A 372 8.66 -7.08 -20.76
C LEU A 372 10.19 -7.30 -20.73
N ALA A 373 10.76 -7.53 -19.54
CA ALA A 373 12.20 -7.81 -19.37
C ALA A 373 12.52 -8.66 -18.11
N GLY A 374 11.63 -9.58 -17.73
CA GLY A 374 11.60 -10.18 -16.39
C GLY A 374 12.13 -11.61 -16.23
N PHE A 375 12.63 -12.28 -17.28
CA PHE A 375 12.86 -13.74 -17.23
C PHE A 375 14.25 -14.25 -17.67
N VAL A 376 15.22 -13.36 -17.91
CA VAL A 376 16.55 -13.74 -18.47
C VAL A 376 17.64 -13.87 -17.37
N TYR A 377 17.29 -14.28 -16.15
CA TYR A 377 18.29 -14.41 -15.06
C TYR A 377 18.08 -15.56 -14.07
N ARG A 378 17.91 -16.81 -14.54
CA ARG A 378 18.12 -17.99 -13.66
C ARG A 378 18.68 -19.29 -14.23
N VAL A 379 19.42 -19.27 -15.35
CA VAL A 379 20.21 -20.45 -15.79
C VAL A 379 21.66 -20.06 -16.15
N LYS A 380 22.49 -19.77 -15.14
CA LYS A 380 23.96 -19.76 -15.32
C LYS A 380 24.79 -20.02 -14.06
N LYS A 381 24.43 -21.02 -13.26
CA LYS A 381 25.39 -21.60 -12.29
C LYS A 381 25.11 -23.03 -11.87
N GLU A 382 25.31 -23.97 -12.79
CA GLU A 382 25.88 -25.28 -12.47
C GLU A 382 26.57 -25.83 -13.74
N LYS A 383 27.84 -26.25 -13.59
CA LYS A 383 28.71 -26.82 -14.62
C LYS A 383 29.93 -27.45 -13.96
#